data_AF-A0A1Y1UU50-F1
#
_entry.id   AF-A0A1Y1UU50-F1
#
_cell.length_a   1.000
_cell.length_b   1.000
_cell.length_c   1.000
_cell.angle_alpha   90.00
_cell.angle_beta   90.00
_cell.angle_gamma   90.00
#
_symmetry.space_group_name_H-M   'P 1'
#
loop_
_entity.id
_entity.type
_entity.pdbx_description
1 polymer ?
#
loop_
_entity_poly.entity_id
_entity_poly.type
_entity_poly.pdbx_seq_one_letter_code
_entity_poly.pdbx_strand_id
1 'polypeptide(L)'
;MEEIEKIEFSETNRGKKQLIINKKYKFNFSLKKKKDNSKVYRCTEYKTANKCKSFIILNDKNEILKYESFHNHLEKEFDASLSLIKHKIKEEIRKSTIPMDLKPRRIYNEVSQNMGFICPEYDTIRSQILRNINKQIHTDITTFDEIPNESIYYKTERGEDFMIFKNPNIIIFQSPFQAKLFSKYYEDIFTDGTFYVAPKFSYQVFITRTYVSELNKFYTTSISILKNKKEATYETLFKEIIKNVNKFRENSITTQINLHCDFEIAISNAVRKIIPNLNIKYCV
;
A
#
# COMPACT_ATOMS: atom_id res chain seq x y z
N MET A 1 -10.18 -23.26 42.21
CA MET A 1 -9.06 -22.71 41.42
C MET A 1 -9.63 -22.52 40.02
N GLU A 2 -9.74 -21.29 39.53
CA GLU A 2 -10.35 -21.02 38.21
C GLU A 2 -9.47 -21.68 37.13
N GLU A 3 -10.06 -22.59 36.35
CA GLU A 3 -9.36 -23.33 35.32
C GLU A 3 -9.14 -22.43 34.10
N ILE A 4 -7.91 -22.42 33.58
CA ILE A 4 -7.59 -21.63 32.39
C ILE A 4 -8.00 -22.45 31.18
N GLU A 5 -9.21 -22.19 30.67
CA GLU A 5 -9.72 -22.84 29.46
C GLU A 5 -9.09 -22.23 28.21
N LYS A 6 -8.82 -20.92 28.22
CA LYS A 6 -8.31 -20.22 27.03
C LYS A 6 -7.39 -19.04 27.35
N ILE A 7 -6.26 -19.00 26.67
CA ILE A 7 -5.32 -17.87 26.67
C ILE A 7 -5.26 -17.27 25.27
N GLU A 8 -5.48 -15.96 25.18
CA GLU A 8 -5.37 -15.22 23.93
C GLU A 8 -4.38 -14.05 24.08
N PHE A 9 -3.57 -13.83 23.06
CA PHE A 9 -2.62 -12.73 23.02
C PHE A 9 -3.24 -11.52 22.32
N SER A 10 -2.87 -10.34 22.79
CA SER A 10 -3.27 -9.07 22.21
C SER A 10 -2.18 -8.01 22.39
N GLU A 11 -2.45 -6.80 21.91
CA GLU A 11 -1.60 -5.63 22.11
C GLU A 11 -2.40 -4.49 22.73
N THR A 12 -1.75 -3.75 23.63
CA THR A 12 -2.25 -2.45 24.06
C THR A 12 -2.24 -1.44 22.90
N ASN A 13 -2.94 -0.31 23.06
CA ASN A 13 -2.91 0.79 22.08
C ASN A 13 -1.48 1.32 21.79
N ARG A 14 -0.53 1.11 22.71
CA ARG A 14 0.90 1.47 22.56
C ARG A 14 1.76 0.33 21.98
N GLY A 15 1.17 -0.75 21.51
CA GLY A 15 1.87 -1.91 20.93
C GLY A 15 2.54 -2.84 21.96
N LYS A 16 2.36 -2.61 23.26
CA LYS A 16 2.89 -3.51 24.29
C LYS A 16 2.05 -4.79 24.38
N LYS A 17 2.71 -5.93 24.60
CA LYS A 17 2.06 -7.25 24.74
C LYS A 17 1.06 -7.26 25.89
N GLN A 18 -0.12 -7.80 25.61
CA GLN A 18 -1.22 -8.01 26.54
C GLN A 18 -1.70 -9.46 26.42
N LEU A 19 -2.13 -10.03 27.53
CA LEU A 19 -2.67 -11.37 27.63
C LEU A 19 -4.12 -11.29 28.10
N ILE A 20 -4.97 -12.16 27.59
CA ILE A 20 -6.37 -12.25 27.96
C ILE A 20 -6.68 -13.70 28.33
N ILE A 21 -7.21 -13.89 29.53
CA ILE A 21 -7.55 -15.20 30.08
C ILE A 21 -9.07 -15.34 30.11
N ASN A 22 -9.58 -16.45 29.57
CA ASN A 22 -11.00 -16.83 29.50
C ASN A 22 -11.91 -15.71 28.98
N LYS A 23 -11.37 -14.79 28.16
CA LYS A 23 -12.04 -13.54 27.73
C LYS A 23 -12.57 -12.68 28.89
N LYS A 24 -12.11 -12.86 30.13
CA LYS A 24 -12.62 -12.18 31.34
C LYS A 24 -11.63 -11.19 31.92
N TYR A 25 -10.36 -11.57 31.95
CA TYR A 25 -9.30 -10.82 32.63
C TYR A 25 -8.19 -10.42 31.68
N LYS A 26 -7.73 -9.17 31.79
CA LYS A 26 -6.65 -8.61 30.99
C LYS A 26 -5.39 -8.45 31.83
N PHE A 27 -4.25 -8.89 31.28
CA PHE A 27 -2.94 -8.76 31.90
C PHE A 27 -1.96 -8.04 30.97
N ASN A 28 -1.26 -7.04 31.49
CA ASN A 28 -0.20 -6.36 30.74
C ASN A 28 1.14 -6.99 31.04
N PHE A 29 2.01 -7.07 30.03
CA PHE A 29 3.40 -7.45 30.24
C PHE A 29 4.05 -6.49 31.25
N SER A 30 4.67 -7.06 32.28
CA SER A 30 5.33 -6.32 33.34
C SER A 30 6.84 -6.39 33.21
N LEU A 31 7.42 -7.59 33.22
CA LEU A 31 8.87 -7.78 33.20
C LEU A 31 9.26 -9.18 32.73
N LYS A 32 10.52 -9.33 32.34
CA LYS A 32 11.16 -10.62 32.06
C LYS A 32 12.08 -10.96 33.24
N LYS A 33 11.99 -12.17 33.79
CA LYS A 33 12.90 -12.63 34.85
C LYS A 33 14.25 -12.97 34.23
N LYS A 34 15.34 -12.57 34.89
CA LYS A 34 16.71 -12.78 34.40
C LYS A 34 17.18 -14.24 34.47
N LYS A 35 16.67 -15.02 35.44
CA LYS A 35 17.17 -16.38 35.73
C LYS A 35 16.74 -17.41 34.69
N ASP A 36 15.47 -17.37 34.27
CA ASP A 36 14.82 -18.38 33.44
C ASP A 36 14.16 -17.79 32.20
N ASN A 37 14.39 -16.49 31.93
CA ASN A 37 13.76 -15.74 30.85
C ASN A 37 12.22 -15.70 30.88
N SER A 38 11.58 -16.15 31.97
CA SER A 38 10.13 -16.17 32.07
C SER A 38 9.52 -14.76 32.03
N LYS A 39 8.35 -14.64 31.41
CA LYS A 39 7.63 -13.39 31.20
C LYS A 39 6.52 -13.27 32.24
N VAL A 40 6.54 -12.19 33.00
CA VAL A 40 5.53 -11.89 34.02
C VAL A 40 4.53 -10.90 33.46
N TYR A 41 3.26 -11.27 33.51
CA TYR A 41 2.12 -10.41 33.17
C TYR A 41 1.32 -10.14 34.44
N ARG A 42 0.92 -8.89 34.67
CA ARG A 42 0.12 -8.48 35.82
C ARG A 42 -1.25 -8.00 35.39
N CYS A 43 -2.26 -8.24 36.22
CA CYS A 43 -3.62 -7.75 35.94
C CYS A 43 -3.59 -6.24 35.63
N THR A 44 -4.37 -5.82 34.65
CA THR A 44 -4.50 -4.41 34.26
C THR A 44 -4.97 -3.50 35.41
N GLU A 45 -5.72 -4.06 36.36
CA GLU A 45 -6.21 -3.40 37.58
C GLU A 45 -5.17 -3.33 38.72
N TYR A 46 -3.91 -3.76 38.48
CA TYR A 46 -2.85 -3.70 39.49
C TYR A 46 -2.51 -2.27 39.93
N LYS A 47 -2.62 -1.30 39.03
CA LYS A 47 -2.30 0.12 39.30
C LYS A 47 -3.55 1.00 39.53
N THR A 48 -4.74 0.41 39.47
CA THR A 48 -6.00 1.15 39.70
C THR A 48 -6.34 1.15 41.20
N ALA A 49 -7.47 1.76 41.58
CA ALA A 49 -7.96 1.73 42.96
C ALA A 49 -8.12 0.30 43.50
N ASN A 50 -8.42 -0.66 42.61
CA ASN A 50 -8.52 -2.07 42.97
C ASN A 50 -7.19 -2.63 43.47
N LYS A 51 -6.02 -2.17 42.99
CA LYS A 51 -4.70 -2.71 43.35
C LYS A 51 -4.61 -4.24 43.22
N CYS A 52 -5.22 -4.78 42.16
CA CYS A 52 -5.35 -6.22 41.95
C CYS A 52 -3.98 -6.91 41.86
N LYS A 53 -3.73 -7.91 42.71
CA LYS A 53 -2.43 -8.60 42.81
C LYS A 53 -2.29 -9.81 41.87
N SER A 54 -3.34 -10.17 41.14
CA SER A 54 -3.30 -11.29 40.19
C SER A 54 -2.20 -11.12 39.14
N PHE A 55 -1.49 -12.20 38.86
CA PHE A 55 -0.43 -12.26 37.88
C PHE A 55 -0.32 -13.65 37.25
N ILE A 56 0.31 -13.69 36.07
CA ILE A 56 0.63 -14.94 35.37
C ILE A 56 2.07 -14.89 34.87
N ILE A 57 2.74 -16.03 34.92
CA ILE A 57 4.13 -16.21 34.51
C ILE A 57 4.13 -17.24 33.40
N LEU A 58 4.65 -16.84 32.24
CA LEU A 58 4.78 -17.69 31.07
C LEU A 58 6.26 -17.97 30.79
N ASN A 59 6.59 -19.15 30.26
CA ASN A 59 7.93 -19.42 29.73
C ASN A 59 8.14 -18.78 28.34
N ASP A 60 9.30 -19.04 27.72
CA ASP A 60 9.58 -18.50 26.39
C ASP A 60 8.69 -19.10 25.28
N LYS A 61 8.20 -20.34 25.47
CA LYS A 61 7.21 -21.00 24.60
C LYS A 61 5.76 -20.56 24.86
N ASN A 62 5.56 -19.59 25.77
CA ASN A 62 4.26 -19.09 26.21
C ASN A 62 3.40 -20.11 27.00
N GLU A 63 4.00 -21.17 27.55
CA GLU A 63 3.34 -22.10 28.46
C GLU A 63 3.31 -21.51 29.88
N ILE A 64 2.28 -21.86 30.65
CA ILE A 64 2.07 -21.29 31.99
C ILE A 64 2.98 -21.98 32.99
N LEU A 65 3.85 -21.19 33.62
CA LEU A 65 4.67 -21.65 34.74
C LEU A 65 3.98 -21.43 36.09
N LYS A 66 3.24 -20.32 36.22
CA LYS A 66 2.48 -19.99 37.42
C LYS A 66 1.33 -19.04 37.10
N TYR A 67 0.17 -19.27 37.68
CA TYR A 67 -0.97 -18.36 37.65
C TYR A 67 -1.52 -18.11 39.06
N GLU A 68 -1.68 -16.85 39.41
CA GLU A 68 -2.31 -16.40 40.66
C GLU A 68 -3.64 -15.73 40.31
N SER A 69 -4.76 -16.46 40.46
CA SER A 69 -6.08 -16.06 39.96
C SER A 69 -6.91 -15.20 40.92
N PHE A 70 -6.35 -14.75 42.05
CA PHE A 70 -7.09 -13.94 43.00
C PHE A 70 -7.31 -12.51 42.49
N HIS A 71 -8.50 -12.31 41.90
CA HIS A 71 -9.03 -11.03 41.50
C HIS A 71 -9.90 -10.43 42.60
N ASN A 72 -9.77 -9.13 42.82
CA ASN A 72 -10.56 -8.37 43.79
C ASN A 72 -11.48 -7.33 43.10
N HIS A 73 -11.80 -7.61 41.85
CA HIS A 73 -12.68 -6.81 41.01
C HIS A 73 -13.49 -7.76 40.13
N LEU A 74 -14.62 -7.27 39.62
CA LEU A 74 -15.47 -8.04 38.73
C LEU A 74 -14.78 -8.35 37.39
N GLU A 75 -15.27 -9.41 36.75
CA GLU A 75 -14.91 -9.79 35.39
C GLU A 75 -15.26 -8.67 34.40
N LYS A 76 -14.44 -8.50 33.37
CA LYS A 76 -14.62 -7.46 32.36
C LYS A 76 -14.67 -8.05 30.96
N GLU A 77 -15.65 -8.94 30.74
CA GLU A 77 -15.76 -9.73 29.52
C GLU A 77 -15.85 -8.89 28.24
N PHE A 78 -16.67 -7.84 28.27
CA PHE A 78 -16.81 -6.92 27.15
C PHE A 78 -15.48 -6.20 26.83
N ASP A 79 -14.81 -5.68 27.84
CA ASP A 79 -13.53 -4.96 27.70
C ASP A 79 -12.38 -5.86 27.21
N ALA A 80 -12.39 -7.14 27.61
CA ALA A 80 -11.46 -8.15 27.14
C ALA A 80 -11.74 -8.52 25.68
N SER A 81 -13.00 -8.78 25.34
CA SER A 81 -13.43 -9.07 23.97
C SER A 81 -13.13 -7.92 23.01
N LEU A 82 -13.36 -6.68 23.46
CA LEU A 82 -13.01 -5.46 22.74
C LEU A 82 -11.50 -5.36 22.46
N SER A 83 -10.64 -5.67 23.43
CA SER A 83 -9.18 -5.72 23.23
C SER A 83 -8.78 -6.77 22.19
N LEU A 84 -9.37 -7.98 22.25
CA LEU A 84 -9.09 -9.04 21.29
C LEU A 84 -9.48 -8.64 19.87
N ILE A 85 -10.65 -8.03 19.69
CA ILE A 85 -11.16 -7.65 18.37
C ILE A 85 -10.27 -6.59 17.74
N LYS A 86 -9.87 -5.58 18.53
CA LYS A 86 -8.92 -4.57 18.06
C LYS A 86 -7.60 -5.18 17.61
N HIS A 87 -7.10 -6.19 18.33
CA HIS A 87 -5.88 -6.88 17.95
C HIS A 87 -6.04 -7.67 16.65
N LYS A 88 -7.08 -8.49 16.53
CA LYS A 88 -7.34 -9.27 15.30
C LYS A 88 -7.56 -8.39 14.07
N ILE A 89 -8.30 -7.29 14.20
CA ILE A 89 -8.46 -6.30 13.13
C ILE A 89 -7.11 -5.75 12.69
N LYS A 90 -6.22 -5.43 13.64
CA LYS A 90 -4.88 -4.92 13.31
C LYS A 90 -4.05 -5.96 12.56
N GLU A 91 -4.14 -7.23 12.95
CA GLU A 91 -3.50 -8.35 12.24
C GLU A 91 -4.05 -8.51 10.83
N GLU A 92 -5.37 -8.47 10.63
CA GLU A 92 -5.96 -8.55 9.28
C GLU A 92 -5.53 -7.38 8.39
N ILE A 93 -5.49 -6.16 8.92
CA ILE A 93 -4.99 -5.00 8.15
C ILE A 93 -3.51 -5.22 7.78
N ARG A 94 -2.67 -5.71 8.72
CA ARG A 94 -1.22 -5.99 8.48
C ARG A 94 -0.96 -7.04 7.41
N LYS A 95 -1.91 -7.93 7.11
CA LYS A 95 -1.78 -8.90 6.01
C LYS A 95 -1.93 -8.27 4.63
N SER A 96 -2.55 -7.09 4.54
CA SER A 96 -2.80 -6.44 3.25
C SER A 96 -1.54 -5.76 2.71
N THR A 97 -1.24 -6.02 1.44
CA THR A 97 -0.18 -5.34 0.70
C THR A 97 -0.64 -3.99 0.13
N ILE A 98 -1.96 -3.78 0.01
CA ILE A 98 -2.56 -2.56 -0.53
C ILE A 98 -3.59 -2.02 0.49
N PRO A 99 -3.15 -1.21 1.47
CA PRO A 99 -4.04 -0.69 2.51
C PRO A 99 -5.20 0.16 1.97
N MET A 100 -5.06 0.75 0.79
CA MET A 100 -6.07 1.62 0.15
C MET A 100 -7.35 0.87 -0.26
N ASP A 101 -7.25 -0.41 -0.60
CA ASP A 101 -8.40 -1.21 -1.04
C ASP A 101 -9.18 -1.84 0.12
N LEU A 102 -8.69 -1.64 1.35
CA LEU A 102 -9.30 -2.22 2.54
C LEU A 102 -10.65 -1.57 2.84
N LYS A 103 -11.72 -2.37 2.76
CA LYS A 103 -13.07 -1.96 3.18
C LYS A 103 -13.26 -2.25 4.68
N PRO A 104 -13.44 -1.21 5.54
CA PRO A 104 -13.53 -1.41 7.00
C PRO A 104 -14.61 -2.39 7.44
N ARG A 105 -15.78 -2.35 6.78
CA ARG A 105 -16.91 -3.23 7.10
C ARG A 105 -16.64 -4.70 6.77
N ARG A 106 -15.87 -4.96 5.70
CA ARG A 106 -15.46 -6.31 5.33
C ARG A 106 -14.51 -6.90 6.38
N ILE A 107 -13.48 -6.14 6.76
CA ILE A 107 -12.54 -6.54 7.82
C ILE A 107 -13.29 -6.85 9.12
N TYR A 108 -14.23 -5.97 9.51
CA TYR A 108 -15.04 -6.21 10.71
C TYR A 108 -15.84 -7.52 10.61
N ASN A 109 -16.55 -7.74 9.51
CA ASN A 109 -17.37 -8.94 9.33
C ASN A 109 -16.50 -10.21 9.44
N GLU A 110 -15.36 -10.25 8.76
CA GLU A 110 -14.41 -11.38 8.80
C GLU A 110 -13.89 -11.64 10.23
N VAL A 111 -13.53 -10.59 10.98
CA VAL A 111 -13.05 -10.75 12.37
C VAL A 111 -14.18 -11.12 13.33
N SER A 112 -15.36 -10.52 13.18
CA SER A 112 -16.51 -10.72 14.08
C SER A 112 -17.05 -12.15 14.02
N GLN A 113 -17.15 -12.74 12.82
CA GLN A 113 -17.55 -14.14 12.63
C GLN A 113 -16.64 -15.10 13.39
N ASN A 114 -15.34 -14.80 13.47
CA ASN A 114 -14.35 -15.61 14.19
C ASN A 114 -14.38 -15.43 15.72
N MET A 115 -15.14 -14.46 16.25
CA MET A 115 -15.12 -14.09 17.68
C MET A 115 -16.32 -14.62 18.48
N GLY A 116 -17.47 -14.82 17.83
CA GLY A 116 -18.72 -15.27 18.46
C GLY A 116 -19.53 -14.14 19.11
N PHE A 117 -20.37 -14.49 20.09
CA PHE A 117 -21.47 -13.65 20.61
C PHE A 117 -21.07 -12.34 21.31
N ILE A 118 -19.84 -12.20 21.83
CA ILE A 118 -19.37 -10.97 22.50
C ILE A 118 -18.51 -10.17 21.53
N CYS A 119 -19.15 -9.52 20.56
CA CYS A 119 -18.52 -8.61 19.60
C CYS A 119 -19.13 -7.20 19.78
N PRO A 120 -18.31 -6.14 19.95
CA PRO A 120 -18.80 -4.78 19.94
C PRO A 120 -19.36 -4.46 18.56
N GLU A 121 -20.40 -3.62 18.52
CA GLU A 121 -20.99 -3.18 17.27
C GLU A 121 -19.98 -2.49 16.36
N TYR A 122 -20.19 -2.61 15.04
CA TYR A 122 -19.31 -2.02 14.04
C TYR A 122 -19.04 -0.53 14.30
N ASP A 123 -20.08 0.24 14.61
CA ASP A 123 -19.95 1.68 14.83
C ASP A 123 -19.07 2.03 16.04
N THR A 124 -19.03 1.17 17.06
CA THR A 124 -18.16 1.33 18.24
C THR A 124 -16.66 1.26 17.86
N ILE A 125 -16.32 0.50 16.82
CA ILE A 125 -14.92 0.26 16.43
C ILE A 125 -14.53 0.83 15.06
N ARG A 126 -15.50 1.30 14.26
CA ARG A 126 -15.31 1.84 12.90
C ARG A 126 -14.18 2.85 12.82
N SER A 127 -14.19 3.87 13.69
CA SER A 127 -13.17 4.93 13.69
C SER A 127 -11.77 4.41 14.05
N GLN A 128 -11.67 3.26 14.73
CA GLN A 128 -10.38 2.63 15.04
C GLN A 128 -9.88 1.79 13.87
N ILE A 129 -10.77 1.08 13.18
CA ILE A 129 -10.44 0.38 11.92
C ILE A 129 -9.86 1.38 10.92
N LEU A 130 -10.58 2.48 10.68
CA LEU A 130 -10.13 3.55 9.79
C LEU A 130 -8.77 4.12 10.21
N ARG A 131 -8.59 4.42 11.51
CA ARG A 131 -7.30 4.89 12.02
C ARG A 131 -6.16 3.89 11.82
N ASN A 132 -6.43 2.59 11.92
CA ASN A 132 -5.42 1.56 11.72
C ASN A 132 -5.09 1.36 10.24
N ILE A 133 -6.09 1.42 9.34
CA ILE A 133 -5.88 1.44 7.88
C ILE A 133 -5.01 2.64 7.51
N ASN A 134 -5.39 3.84 7.98
CA ASN A 134 -4.65 5.08 7.69
C ASN A 134 -3.22 5.10 8.24
N LYS A 135 -2.91 4.32 9.27
CA LYS A 135 -1.53 4.15 9.75
C LYS A 135 -0.66 3.30 8.83
N GLN A 136 -1.28 2.43 8.02
CA GLN A 136 -0.57 1.60 7.03
C GLN A 136 -0.49 2.26 5.67
N ILE A 137 -1.44 3.15 5.35
CA ILE A 137 -1.31 4.02 4.19
C ILE A 137 -0.03 4.84 4.41
N HIS A 138 0.93 4.69 3.49
CA HIS A 138 2.15 5.49 3.49
C HIS A 138 1.76 6.97 3.49
N THR A 139 2.49 7.80 4.23
CA THR A 139 2.34 9.25 4.13
C THR A 139 2.38 9.66 2.66
N ASP A 140 1.39 10.45 2.24
CA ASP A 140 1.35 10.98 0.89
C ASP A 140 2.72 11.59 0.55
N ILE A 141 3.29 11.17 -0.58
CA ILE A 141 4.54 11.71 -1.09
C ILE A 141 4.31 13.21 -1.32
N THR A 142 5.12 14.06 -0.71
CA THR A 142 4.94 15.51 -0.79
C THR A 142 5.91 16.18 -1.74
N THR A 143 7.05 15.54 -2.00
CA THR A 143 8.07 16.02 -2.92
C THR A 143 8.43 14.97 -3.95
N PHE A 144 8.96 15.40 -5.09
CA PHE A 144 9.34 14.47 -6.16
C PHE A 144 10.51 13.56 -5.76
N ASP A 145 11.41 14.05 -4.89
CA ASP A 145 12.61 13.33 -4.47
C ASP A 145 12.32 12.23 -3.44
N GLU A 146 11.18 12.33 -2.73
CA GLU A 146 10.65 11.28 -1.84
C GLU A 146 10.13 10.05 -2.58
N ILE A 147 9.96 10.13 -3.90
CA ILE A 147 9.51 8.97 -4.69
C ILE A 147 10.57 7.86 -4.54
N PRO A 148 10.18 6.63 -4.18
CA PRO A 148 11.12 5.51 -4.06
C PRO A 148 11.94 5.26 -5.34
N ASN A 149 13.09 4.62 -5.20
CA ASN A 149 13.85 4.09 -6.34
C ASN A 149 13.77 2.56 -6.41
N GLU A 150 13.25 1.94 -5.36
CA GLU A 150 13.20 0.50 -5.18
C GLU A 150 12.21 -0.12 -6.16
N SER A 151 12.67 -1.11 -6.93
CA SER A 151 11.86 -1.80 -7.94
C SER A 151 10.64 -2.51 -7.36
N ILE A 152 10.63 -2.82 -6.06
CA ILE A 152 9.51 -3.46 -5.37
C ILE A 152 8.21 -2.65 -5.46
N TYR A 153 8.30 -1.33 -5.53
CA TYR A 153 7.13 -0.44 -5.60
C TYR A 153 6.57 -0.31 -7.03
N TYR A 154 7.32 -0.78 -8.01
CA TYR A 154 7.02 -0.60 -9.43
C TYR A 154 6.85 -1.95 -10.12
N LYS A 155 6.16 -2.87 -9.46
CA LYS A 155 5.76 -4.16 -10.02
C LYS A 155 4.29 -4.15 -10.39
N THR A 156 3.95 -4.73 -11.53
CA THR A 156 2.55 -5.01 -11.89
C THR A 156 1.98 -6.13 -11.01
N GLU A 157 0.66 -6.36 -11.07
CA GLU A 157 0.03 -7.52 -10.43
C GLU A 157 0.62 -8.86 -10.90
N ARG A 158 1.26 -8.89 -12.07
CA ARG A 158 1.96 -10.05 -12.63
C ARG A 158 3.44 -10.13 -12.22
N GLY A 159 3.91 -9.21 -11.38
CA GLY A 159 5.31 -9.15 -10.94
C GLY A 159 6.29 -8.56 -11.97
N GLU A 160 5.78 -7.95 -13.04
CA GLU A 160 6.61 -7.34 -14.10
C GLU A 160 7.07 -5.95 -13.69
N ASP A 161 8.27 -5.53 -14.12
CA ASP A 161 8.74 -4.15 -13.90
C ASP A 161 7.87 -3.14 -14.66
N PHE A 162 7.47 -2.08 -13.97
CA PHE A 162 6.59 -1.04 -14.49
C PHE A 162 7.28 0.32 -14.65
N MET A 163 8.21 0.67 -13.75
CA MET A 163 9.01 1.89 -13.90
C MET A 163 10.23 1.59 -14.76
N ILE A 164 10.40 2.32 -15.86
CA ILE A 164 11.50 2.09 -16.81
C ILE A 164 12.59 3.15 -16.71
N PHE A 165 12.27 4.34 -16.19
CA PHE A 165 13.22 5.44 -16.09
C PHE A 165 12.80 6.44 -15.02
N LYS A 166 13.80 7.02 -14.35
CA LYS A 166 13.64 8.12 -13.41
C LYS A 166 14.86 9.02 -13.42
N ASN A 167 14.61 10.33 -13.44
CA ASN A 167 15.60 11.36 -13.16
C ASN A 167 14.94 12.49 -12.34
N PRO A 168 15.65 13.55 -11.92
CA PRO A 168 15.10 14.62 -11.08
C PRO A 168 13.90 15.39 -11.66
N ASN A 169 13.58 15.23 -12.94
CA ASN A 169 12.51 15.95 -13.65
C ASN A 169 11.39 15.04 -14.17
N ILE A 170 11.65 13.74 -14.35
CA ILE A 170 10.70 12.81 -14.98
C ILE A 170 10.77 11.41 -14.38
N ILE A 171 9.60 10.79 -14.27
CA ILE A 171 9.45 9.34 -14.04
C ILE A 171 8.61 8.78 -15.16
N ILE A 172 9.02 7.65 -15.72
CA ILE A 172 8.36 7.00 -16.85
C ILE A 172 7.94 5.59 -16.44
N PHE A 173 6.66 5.31 -16.60
CA PHE A 173 6.06 4.01 -16.37
C PHE A 173 5.58 3.40 -17.69
N GLN A 174 6.04 2.18 -17.95
CA GLN A 174 5.65 1.37 -19.10
C GLN A 174 5.91 -0.11 -18.78
N SER A 175 4.86 -0.92 -18.73
CA SER A 175 5.01 -2.37 -18.56
C SER A 175 5.54 -3.04 -19.85
N PRO A 176 6.08 -4.27 -19.79
CA PRO A 176 6.48 -5.03 -20.97
C PRO A 176 5.32 -5.20 -21.96
N PHE A 177 4.10 -5.45 -21.46
CA PHE A 177 2.90 -5.52 -22.30
C PHE A 177 2.65 -4.22 -23.05
N GLN A 178 2.74 -3.07 -22.37
CA GLN A 178 2.54 -1.76 -23.00
C GLN A 178 3.61 -1.44 -24.04
N ALA A 179 4.87 -1.78 -23.76
CA ALA A 179 5.97 -1.62 -24.71
C ALA A 179 5.78 -2.49 -25.97
N LYS A 180 5.34 -3.75 -25.80
CA LYS A 180 4.99 -4.65 -26.90
C LYS A 180 3.78 -4.16 -27.69
N LEU A 181 2.78 -3.59 -27.01
CA LEU A 181 1.61 -3.03 -27.66
C LEU A 181 2.01 -1.80 -28.49
N PHE A 182 2.82 -0.90 -27.93
CA PHE A 182 3.39 0.22 -28.66
C PHE A 182 4.17 -0.29 -29.88
N SER A 183 5.05 -1.29 -29.71
CA SER A 183 5.90 -1.77 -30.80
C SER A 183 5.09 -2.31 -31.99
N LYS A 184 3.92 -2.91 -31.72
CA LYS A 184 2.99 -3.42 -32.74
C LYS A 184 2.16 -2.30 -33.39
N TYR A 185 1.67 -1.33 -32.63
CA TYR A 185 0.76 -0.27 -33.10
C TYR A 185 1.41 1.11 -32.93
N TYR A 186 2.43 1.40 -33.73
CA TYR A 186 3.25 2.61 -33.56
C TYR A 186 2.98 3.69 -34.61
N GLU A 187 2.17 3.37 -35.62
CA GLU A 187 1.92 4.25 -36.76
C GLU A 187 1.19 5.52 -36.34
N ASP A 188 0.26 5.41 -35.38
CA ASP A 188 -0.43 6.54 -34.77
C ASP A 188 -0.19 6.56 -33.25
N ILE A 189 0.56 7.57 -32.80
CA ILE A 189 0.86 7.81 -31.39
C ILE A 189 0.05 9.03 -30.96
N PHE A 190 -0.74 8.87 -29.91
CA PHE A 190 -1.53 9.95 -29.32
C PHE A 190 -0.91 10.34 -28.00
N THR A 191 -0.70 11.63 -27.78
CA THR A 191 -0.13 12.10 -26.51
C THR A 191 -0.92 13.23 -25.92
N ASP A 192 -1.10 13.17 -24.61
CA ASP A 192 -1.90 14.13 -23.86
C ASP A 192 -1.27 14.39 -22.49
N GLY A 193 -1.35 15.64 -22.03
CA GLY A 193 -0.88 16.09 -20.73
C GLY A 193 -2.07 16.42 -19.84
N THR A 194 -2.24 15.69 -18.73
CA THR A 194 -3.31 15.94 -17.77
C THR A 194 -2.79 16.54 -16.47
N PHE A 195 -3.43 17.64 -16.04
CA PHE A 195 -3.07 18.39 -14.83
C PHE A 195 -3.89 17.95 -13.61
N TYR A 196 -5.13 17.49 -13.85
CA TYR A 196 -6.08 17.21 -12.77
C TYR A 196 -5.60 16.07 -11.85
N VAL A 197 -4.97 15.06 -12.43
CA VAL A 197 -4.43 13.89 -11.70
C VAL A 197 -2.95 14.04 -11.34
N ALA A 198 -2.33 15.16 -11.69
CA ALA A 198 -0.92 15.37 -11.44
C ALA A 198 -0.64 15.61 -9.95
N PRO A 199 0.35 14.91 -9.35
CA PRO A 199 0.78 15.22 -7.99
C PRO A 199 1.18 16.69 -7.84
N LYS A 200 0.95 17.29 -6.66
CA LYS A 200 1.22 18.71 -6.37
C LYS A 200 2.66 19.16 -6.68
N PHE A 201 3.62 18.25 -6.55
CA PHE A 201 5.04 18.51 -6.80
C PHE A 201 5.46 18.30 -8.28
N SER A 202 4.50 18.00 -9.15
CA SER A 202 4.69 17.79 -10.58
C SER A 202 3.86 18.78 -11.37
N TYR A 203 4.28 19.05 -12.61
CA TYR A 203 3.55 19.93 -13.50
C TYR A 203 2.40 19.20 -14.18
N GLN A 204 2.62 17.98 -14.66
CA GLN A 204 1.61 17.18 -15.36
C GLN A 204 1.90 15.69 -15.28
N VAL A 205 0.84 14.90 -15.50
CA VAL A 205 0.96 13.51 -15.93
C VAL A 205 0.84 13.48 -17.45
N PHE A 206 1.85 12.98 -18.12
CA PHE A 206 1.90 12.84 -19.57
C PHE A 206 1.61 11.39 -19.96
N ILE A 207 0.69 11.20 -20.90
CA ILE A 207 0.20 9.88 -21.31
C ILE A 207 0.48 9.71 -22.79
N THR A 208 1.02 8.54 -23.16
CA THR A 208 1.06 8.12 -24.56
C THR A 208 0.06 7.00 -24.78
N ARG A 209 -0.62 7.02 -25.91
CA ARG A 209 -1.62 6.04 -26.30
C ARG A 209 -1.42 5.63 -27.75
N THR A 210 -1.95 4.45 -28.07
CA THR A 210 -2.12 4.00 -29.45
C THR A 210 -3.54 3.50 -29.66
N TYR A 211 -4.01 3.53 -30.89
CA TYR A 211 -5.27 2.95 -31.28
C TYR A 211 -5.05 1.53 -31.80
N VAL A 212 -5.73 0.57 -31.18
CA VAL A 212 -5.69 -0.85 -31.56
C VAL A 212 -6.90 -1.12 -32.44
N SER A 213 -6.67 -1.19 -33.75
CA SER A 213 -7.73 -1.28 -34.75
C SER A 213 -8.56 -2.56 -34.62
N GLU A 214 -7.95 -3.70 -34.26
CA GLU A 214 -8.67 -4.97 -34.10
C GLU A 214 -9.67 -4.94 -32.94
N LEU A 215 -9.48 -4.05 -31.97
CA LEU A 215 -10.34 -3.90 -30.80
C LEU A 215 -11.17 -2.62 -30.83
N ASN A 216 -10.97 -1.76 -31.83
CA ASN A 216 -11.57 -0.44 -31.96
C ASN A 216 -11.46 0.39 -30.66
N LYS A 217 -10.27 0.40 -30.04
CA LYS A 217 -10.04 1.01 -28.73
C LYS A 217 -8.67 1.64 -28.60
N PHE A 218 -8.59 2.72 -27.84
CA PHE A 218 -7.33 3.30 -27.39
C PHE A 218 -6.76 2.54 -26.20
N TYR A 219 -5.45 2.32 -26.24
CA TYR A 219 -4.70 1.72 -25.16
C TYR A 219 -3.57 2.65 -24.70
N THR A 220 -3.40 2.76 -23.39
CA THR A 220 -2.30 3.52 -22.80
C THR A 220 -1.02 2.73 -22.90
N THR A 221 -0.01 3.33 -23.54
CA THR A 221 1.30 2.71 -23.81
C THR A 221 2.40 3.22 -22.89
N SER A 222 2.22 4.38 -22.26
CA SER A 222 3.06 4.83 -21.14
C SER A 222 2.34 5.90 -20.32
N ILE A 223 2.76 6.05 -19.07
CA ILE A 223 2.35 7.12 -18.17
C ILE A 223 3.61 7.72 -17.59
N SER A 224 3.72 9.05 -17.56
CA SER A 224 4.91 9.73 -17.04
C SER A 224 4.52 10.89 -16.15
N ILE A 225 5.30 11.12 -15.09
CA ILE A 225 5.13 12.27 -14.18
C ILE A 225 6.24 13.27 -14.50
N LEU A 226 5.87 14.48 -14.93
CA LEU A 226 6.82 15.51 -15.37
C LEU A 226 6.79 16.70 -14.41
N LYS A 227 7.96 17.17 -13.94
CA LYS A 227 8.07 18.40 -13.13
C LYS A 227 7.98 19.69 -13.95
N ASN A 228 8.13 19.63 -15.27
CA ASN A 228 8.11 20.80 -16.14
C ASN A 228 7.78 20.41 -17.59
N LYS A 229 7.57 21.42 -18.44
CA LYS A 229 7.29 21.29 -19.90
C LYS A 229 8.46 21.70 -20.80
N LYS A 230 9.70 21.52 -20.33
CA LYS A 230 10.88 21.91 -21.13
C LYS A 230 11.09 20.90 -22.26
N GLU A 231 11.56 21.38 -23.42
CA GLU A 231 11.91 20.55 -24.58
C GLU A 231 12.84 19.39 -24.20
N ALA A 232 13.88 19.64 -23.39
CA ALA A 232 14.81 18.61 -22.93
C ALA A 232 14.14 17.49 -22.10
N THR A 233 13.06 17.81 -21.38
CA THR A 233 12.29 16.83 -20.60
C THR A 233 11.48 15.93 -21.54
N TYR A 234 10.83 16.50 -22.56
CA TYR A 234 10.18 15.70 -23.59
C TYR A 234 11.18 14.90 -24.42
N GLU A 235 12.35 15.44 -24.71
CA GLU A 235 13.40 14.72 -25.43
C GLU A 235 13.82 13.47 -24.65
N THR A 236 14.05 13.61 -23.34
CA THR A 236 14.35 12.47 -22.46
C THR A 236 13.20 11.47 -22.41
N LEU A 237 11.96 11.95 -22.30
CA LEU A 237 10.74 11.13 -22.27
C LEU A 237 10.64 10.21 -23.48
N PHE A 238 10.60 10.79 -24.68
CA PHE A 238 10.42 10.03 -25.91
C PHE A 238 11.62 9.14 -26.18
N LYS A 239 12.85 9.59 -25.86
CA LYS A 239 14.06 8.77 -26.04
C LYS A 239 14.00 7.48 -25.21
N GLU A 240 13.63 7.57 -23.93
CA GLU A 240 13.58 6.38 -23.07
C GLU A 240 12.38 5.47 -23.40
N ILE A 241 11.22 6.03 -23.77
CA ILE A 241 10.08 5.24 -24.26
C ILE A 241 10.47 4.45 -25.51
N ILE A 242 10.99 5.14 -26.54
CA ILE A 242 11.34 4.50 -27.83
C ILE A 242 12.45 3.46 -27.64
N LYS A 243 13.47 3.78 -26.83
CA LYS A 243 14.52 2.81 -26.45
C LYS A 243 13.93 1.56 -25.81
N ASN A 244 12.93 1.69 -24.94
CA ASN A 244 12.30 0.53 -24.32
C ASN A 244 11.43 -0.27 -25.30
N VAL A 245 10.67 0.41 -26.15
CA VAL A 245 9.85 -0.20 -27.22
C VAL A 245 10.71 -0.98 -28.22
N ASN A 246 11.89 -0.47 -28.57
CA ASN A 246 12.80 -1.12 -29.52
C ASN A 246 13.33 -2.48 -29.02
N LYS A 247 13.28 -2.76 -27.71
CA LYS A 247 13.61 -4.09 -27.18
C LYS A 247 12.62 -5.18 -27.63
N PHE A 248 11.42 -4.78 -28.06
CA PHE A 248 10.32 -5.66 -28.48
C PHE A 248 10.13 -5.65 -29.99
N ARG A 249 11.17 -5.29 -30.75
CA ARG A 249 11.15 -5.23 -32.21
C ARG A 249 12.29 -6.02 -32.81
N GLU A 250 11.98 -6.70 -33.90
CA GLU A 250 12.97 -7.39 -34.73
C GLU A 250 13.53 -6.45 -35.82
N ASN A 251 12.76 -5.44 -36.25
CA ASN A 251 13.11 -4.54 -37.35
C ASN A 251 13.00 -3.05 -36.97
N SER A 252 13.84 -2.22 -37.59
CA SER A 252 13.84 -0.75 -37.48
C SER A 252 12.54 -0.12 -38.00
N ILE A 253 12.13 1.03 -37.44
CA ILE A 253 11.03 1.85 -37.95
C ILE A 253 11.41 2.36 -39.34
N THR A 254 10.81 1.81 -40.38
CA THR A 254 10.98 2.27 -41.77
C THR A 254 9.78 3.06 -42.27
N THR A 255 8.64 2.96 -41.60
CA THR A 255 7.39 3.64 -41.98
C THR A 255 7.23 4.98 -41.28
N GLN A 256 6.40 5.84 -41.88
CA GLN A 256 6.03 7.13 -41.34
C GLN A 256 5.24 6.97 -40.04
N ILE A 257 5.55 7.80 -39.04
CA ILE A 257 4.84 7.83 -37.75
C ILE A 257 4.04 9.12 -37.67
N ASN A 258 2.75 9.01 -37.34
CA ASN A 258 1.89 10.13 -37.01
C ASN A 258 1.85 10.33 -35.50
N LEU A 259 2.32 11.48 -35.03
CA LEU A 259 2.12 11.94 -33.66
C LEU A 259 0.92 12.87 -33.62
N HIS A 260 -0.08 12.53 -32.82
CA HIS A 260 -1.25 13.34 -32.53
C HIS A 260 -1.07 13.96 -31.15
N CYS A 261 -0.98 15.29 -31.10
CA CYS A 261 -0.79 16.02 -29.84
C CYS A 261 -1.39 17.42 -29.91
N ASP A 262 -1.65 18.03 -28.75
CA ASP A 262 -1.95 19.47 -28.69
C ASP A 262 -0.78 20.30 -29.24
N PHE A 263 -1.07 21.53 -29.67
CA PHE A 263 -0.03 22.42 -30.17
C PHE A 263 0.89 22.88 -29.04
N GLU A 264 2.02 22.19 -28.88
CA GLU A 264 3.09 22.55 -27.96
C GLU A 264 4.46 22.43 -28.65
N ILE A 265 5.10 23.57 -28.93
CA ILE A 265 6.35 23.65 -29.70
C ILE A 265 7.45 22.77 -29.10
N ALA A 266 7.55 22.70 -27.76
CA ALA A 266 8.53 21.90 -27.05
C ALA A 266 8.39 20.39 -27.35
N ILE A 267 7.15 19.89 -27.49
CA ILE A 267 6.90 18.49 -27.87
C ILE A 267 7.34 18.28 -29.32
N SER A 268 6.89 19.16 -30.23
CA SER A 268 7.20 19.04 -31.66
C SER A 268 8.71 19.04 -31.93
N ASN A 269 9.47 19.92 -31.29
CA ASN A 269 10.92 19.96 -31.42
C ASN A 269 11.59 18.70 -30.87
N ALA A 270 11.17 18.25 -29.68
CA ALA A 270 11.73 17.08 -29.03
C ALA A 270 11.54 15.81 -29.86
N VAL A 271 10.30 15.55 -30.34
CA VAL A 271 10.00 14.30 -31.05
C VAL A 271 10.67 14.26 -32.43
N ARG A 272 10.77 15.40 -33.13
CA ARG A 272 11.48 15.49 -34.42
C ARG A 272 12.96 15.08 -34.33
N LYS A 273 13.60 15.24 -33.18
CA LYS A 273 15.00 14.80 -32.98
C LYS A 273 15.14 13.29 -32.79
N ILE A 274 14.06 12.62 -32.38
CA ILE A 274 14.10 11.23 -31.88
C ILE A 274 13.50 10.26 -32.90
N ILE A 275 12.39 10.65 -33.53
CA ILE A 275 11.64 9.77 -34.43
C ILE A 275 11.91 10.21 -35.87
N PRO A 276 12.63 9.40 -36.68
CA PRO A 276 12.77 9.66 -38.10
C PRO A 276 11.41 9.51 -38.81
N ASN A 277 11.20 10.23 -39.90
CA ASN A 277 9.96 10.19 -40.70
C ASN A 277 8.68 10.49 -39.90
N LEU A 278 8.77 11.46 -38.97
CA LEU A 278 7.65 11.92 -38.16
C LEU A 278 6.74 12.91 -38.91
N ASN A 279 5.44 12.68 -38.84
CA ASN A 279 4.40 13.63 -39.16
C ASN A 279 3.65 14.02 -37.88
N ILE A 280 3.50 15.31 -37.63
CA ILE A 280 2.80 15.81 -36.44
C ILE A 280 1.44 16.33 -36.87
N LYS A 281 0.39 15.76 -36.30
CA LYS A 281 -0.99 16.18 -36.45
C LYS A 281 -1.42 16.85 -35.16
N TYR A 282 -1.69 18.15 -35.22
CA TYR A 282 -2.17 18.86 -34.06
C TYR A 282 -3.65 18.58 -33.85
N CYS A 283 -4.05 18.34 -32.60
CA CYS A 283 -5.46 18.28 -32.23
C CYS A 283 -6.13 19.62 -32.58
N VAL A 284 -7.33 19.55 -33.16
CA VAL A 284 -8.16 20.71 -33.56
C VAL A 284 -9.14 21.03 -32.45
#